data_AF-A0A2H3CJY4-F1
#
_entry.id   AF-A0A2H3CJY4-F1
#
_cell.length_a   1.000
_cell.length_b   1.000
_cell.length_c   1.000
_cell.angle_alpha   90.00
_cell.angle_beta   90.00
_cell.angle_gamma   90.00
#
_symmetry.space_group_name_H-M   'P 1'
#
loop_
_entity.id
_entity.type
_entity.pdbx_description
1 polymer ?
#
loop_
_entity_poly.entity_id
_entity_poly.type
_entity_poly.pdbx_seq_one_letter_code
_entity_poly.pdbx_strand_id
1 'polypeptide(L)'
;MVLGRKKGTLSEEEAVEVGLPLRKLKTLFPNSPLKKHTPLDIFLAPPVAGRQRVLIFRDLGGIESDWLAPEFILHYFENNGVSPPLKQTVVARLKDFVK
;
A
#
# COMPACT_ATOMS: atom_id res chain seq x y z
N MET A 1 -11.67 1.72 0.22
CA MET A 1 -12.85 0.85 0.43
C MET A 1 -13.95 1.04 -0.62
N VAL A 2 -14.50 2.25 -0.82
CA VAL A 2 -15.57 2.45 -1.84
C VAL A 2 -15.13 2.03 -3.25
N LEU A 3 -13.89 2.34 -3.64
CA LEU A 3 -13.35 1.94 -4.95
C LEU A 3 -13.16 0.41 -5.08
N GLY A 4 -12.59 -0.24 -4.06
CA GLY A 4 -12.41 -1.70 -4.03
C GLY A 4 -13.73 -2.46 -4.05
N ARG A 5 -14.74 -2.01 -3.29
CA ARG A 5 -16.10 -2.57 -3.34
C ARG A 5 -16.73 -2.42 -4.74
N LYS A 6 -16.59 -1.24 -5.36
CA LYS A 6 -17.10 -1.00 -6.72
C LYS A 6 -16.40 -1.85 -7.79
N LYS A 7 -15.15 -2.24 -7.56
CA LYS A 7 -14.36 -3.07 -8.47
C LYS A 7 -14.48 -4.58 -8.21
N GLY A 8 -15.21 -4.98 -7.16
CA GLY A 8 -15.31 -6.38 -6.74
C GLY A 8 -14.01 -6.97 -6.20
N THR A 9 -12.99 -6.14 -5.94
CA THR A 9 -11.70 -6.57 -5.38
C THR A 9 -11.70 -6.61 -3.85
N LEU A 10 -12.82 -6.25 -3.22
CA LEU A 10 -13.02 -6.26 -1.77
C LEU A 10 -14.42 -6.79 -1.48
N SER A 11 -14.52 -8.01 -0.94
CA SER A 11 -15.79 -8.58 -0.50
C SER A 11 -16.35 -7.84 0.72
N GLU A 12 -17.61 -8.10 1.09
CA GLU A 12 -18.18 -7.51 2.30
C GLU A 12 -17.49 -8.04 3.57
N GLU A 13 -17.16 -9.33 3.61
CA GLU A 13 -16.41 -9.94 4.71
C GLU A 13 -15.00 -9.34 4.81
N GLU A 14 -14.27 -9.26 3.69
CA GLU A 14 -12.94 -8.64 3.66
C GLU A 14 -12.99 -7.16 4.05
N ALA A 15 -14.06 -6.44 3.71
CA ALA A 15 -14.20 -5.04 4.10
C ALA A 15 -14.38 -4.86 5.61
N VAL A 16 -14.99 -5.83 6.30
CA VAL A 16 -15.06 -5.85 7.77
C VAL A 16 -13.68 -6.16 8.34
N GLU A 17 -12.99 -7.17 7.80
CA GLU A 17 -11.65 -7.58 8.26
C GLU A 17 -10.60 -6.48 8.06
N VAL A 18 -10.66 -5.73 6.94
CA VAL A 18 -9.79 -4.59 6.65
C VAL A 18 -10.00 -3.42 7.62
N GLY A 19 -11.13 -3.36 8.33
CA GLY A 19 -11.43 -2.29 9.28
C GLY A 19 -10.37 -2.14 10.39
N LEU A 20 -9.88 -3.26 10.93
CA LEU A 20 -8.84 -3.27 11.97
C LEU A 20 -7.47 -2.78 11.46
N PRO A 21 -6.86 -3.37 10.40
CA PRO A 21 -5.57 -2.92 9.89
C PRO A 21 -5.66 -1.49 9.34
N LEU A 22 -6.82 -1.03 8.85
CA LEU A 22 -7.01 0.36 8.44
C LEU A 22 -6.97 1.34 9.63
N ARG A 23 -7.57 0.97 10.78
CA ARG A 23 -7.45 1.77 12.01
C ARG A 23 -6.01 1.80 12.51
N LYS A 24 -5.32 0.65 12.52
CA LYS A 24 -3.89 0.56 12.87
C LYS A 24 -3.05 1.46 11.97
N LEU A 25 -3.26 1.41 10.65
CA LEU A 25 -2.57 2.28 9.69
C LEU A 25 -2.72 3.76 10.04
N LYS A 26 -3.93 4.21 10.39
CA LYS A 26 -4.17 5.60 10.80
C LYS A 26 -3.39 6.00 12.05
N THR A 27 -3.17 5.08 12.99
CA THR A 27 -2.46 5.37 14.24
C THR A 27 -0.93 5.23 14.13
N LEU A 28 -0.40 4.68 13.02
CA LEU A 28 1.06 4.58 12.81
C LEU A 28 1.71 5.94 12.57
N PHE A 29 0.96 6.89 11.99
CA PHE A 29 1.52 8.21 11.67
C PHE A 29 1.52 9.09 12.93
N PRO A 30 2.63 9.80 13.20
CA PRO A 30 2.74 10.65 14.38
C PRO A 30 1.83 11.87 14.25
N ASN A 31 1.41 12.41 15.39
CA ASN A 31 0.70 13.69 15.45
C ASN A 31 1.63 14.90 15.23
N SER A 32 2.91 14.66 14.98
CA SER A 32 3.91 15.68 14.65
C SER A 32 4.19 15.71 13.14
N PRO A 33 4.55 16.87 12.57
CA PRO A 33 4.91 16.98 11.16
C PRO A 33 6.15 16.14 10.82
N LEU A 34 6.16 15.54 9.63
CA LEU A 34 7.36 14.94 9.07
C LEU A 34 8.36 16.03 8.66
N LYS A 35 9.63 15.84 9.01
CA LYS A 35 10.68 16.79 8.69
C LYS A 35 10.91 16.85 7.17
N LYS A 36 10.99 18.06 6.62
CA LYS A 36 11.29 18.27 5.20
C LYS A 36 12.59 17.53 4.81
N HIS A 37 12.60 16.95 3.61
CA HIS A 37 13.73 16.18 3.07
C HIS A 37 14.09 14.91 3.87
N THR A 38 13.23 14.46 4.78
CA THR A 38 13.38 13.14 5.41
C THR A 38 12.54 12.13 4.63
N PRO A 39 13.14 11.06 4.08
CA PRO A 39 12.40 10.05 3.33
C PRO A 39 11.46 9.28 4.27
N LEU A 40 10.29 8.90 3.74
CA LEU A 40 9.39 7.94 4.37
C LEU A 40 9.52 6.62 3.62
N ASP A 41 10.21 5.66 4.23
CA ASP A 41 10.47 4.36 3.61
C ASP A 41 9.32 3.39 3.90
N ILE A 42 8.71 2.87 2.83
CA ILE A 42 7.60 1.93 2.88
C ILE A 42 8.02 0.66 2.16
N PHE A 43 7.92 -0.48 2.85
CA PHE A 43 8.33 -1.78 2.34
C PHE A 43 7.16 -2.78 2.39
N LEU A 44 6.81 -3.34 1.24
CA LEU A 44 5.83 -4.42 1.13
C LEU A 44 6.56 -5.76 1.11
N ALA A 45 6.39 -6.55 2.17
CA ALA A 45 7.03 -7.84 2.29
C ALA A 45 6.57 -8.83 1.20
N PRO A 46 7.43 -9.79 0.81
CA PRO A 46 7.01 -10.87 -0.07
C PRO A 46 5.89 -11.69 0.60
N PRO A 47 4.97 -12.26 -0.18
CA PRO A 47 3.92 -13.13 0.36
C PRO A 47 4.54 -14.39 0.99
N VAL A 48 4.01 -14.81 2.14
CA VAL A 48 4.41 -16.03 2.85
C VAL A 48 3.17 -16.91 3.00
N ALA A 49 3.26 -18.19 2.63
CA ALA A 49 2.12 -19.10 2.69
C ALA A 49 1.54 -19.16 4.12
N GLY A 50 0.22 -19.00 4.24
CA GLY A 50 -0.50 -19.04 5.52
C GLY A 50 -0.30 -17.81 6.41
N ARG A 51 0.30 -16.72 5.92
CA ARG A 51 0.43 -15.46 6.66
C ARG A 51 -0.07 -14.28 5.84
N GLN A 52 -0.68 -13.33 6.55
CA GLN A 52 -1.09 -12.08 5.93
C GLN A 52 0.13 -11.28 5.45
N ARG A 53 -0.04 -10.58 4.33
CA ARG A 53 1.02 -9.75 3.76
C ARG A 53 1.32 -8.53 4.65
N VAL A 54 2.60 -8.28 4.90
CA VAL A 54 3.06 -7.22 5.79
C VAL A 54 3.48 -5.98 5.00
N LEU A 55 2.95 -4.81 5.39
CA LEU A 55 3.42 -3.50 4.93
C LEU A 55 4.10 -2.78 6.09
N ILE A 56 5.36 -2.42 5.91
CA ILE A 56 6.24 -1.84 6.92
C ILE A 56 6.51 -0.38 6.56
N PHE A 57 6.27 0.51 7.51
CA PHE A 57 6.68 1.91 7.50
C PHE A 57 7.89 2.03 8.41
N ARG A 58 9.07 2.29 7.85
CA ARG A 58 10.31 2.36 8.62
C ARG A 58 10.15 3.38 9.76
N ASP A 59 10.54 2.97 10.96
CA ASP A 59 10.44 3.74 12.21
C ASP A 59 9.02 4.03 12.73
N LEU A 60 7.97 3.69 11.97
CA LEU A 60 6.58 3.93 12.34
C LEU A 60 5.81 2.64 12.67
N GLY A 61 6.28 1.49 12.19
CA GLY A 61 5.69 0.16 12.46
C GLY A 61 5.13 -0.50 11.21
N GLY A 62 4.19 -1.43 11.37
CA GLY A 62 3.65 -2.17 10.23
C GLY A 62 2.22 -2.67 10.41
N ILE A 63 1.58 -2.96 9.27
CA ILE A 63 0.25 -3.57 9.20
C ILE A 63 0.33 -4.91 8.49
N GLU A 64 -0.58 -5.80 8.85
CA GLU A 64 -0.76 -7.12 8.22
C GLU A 64 -2.16 -7.13 7.59
N SER A 65 -2.23 -7.34 6.27
CA SER A 65 -3.50 -7.44 5.54
C SER A 65 -3.25 -7.88 4.11
N ASP A 66 -3.95 -8.92 3.66
CA ASP A 66 -3.83 -9.41 2.28
C ASP A 66 -4.43 -8.47 1.24
N TRP A 67 -5.35 -7.61 1.66
CA TRP A 67 -5.93 -6.59 0.79
C TRP A 67 -5.25 -5.23 0.96
N LEU A 68 -5.18 -4.70 2.19
CA LEU A 68 -4.75 -3.32 2.42
C LEU A 68 -3.26 -3.12 2.12
N ALA A 69 -2.40 -4.09 2.44
CA ALA A 69 -0.96 -3.98 2.21
C ALA A 69 -0.61 -3.86 0.71
N PRO A 70 -1.08 -4.74 -0.20
CA PRO A 70 -0.83 -4.56 -1.63
C PRO A 70 -1.60 -3.37 -2.20
N GLU A 71 -2.85 -3.14 -1.79
CA GLU A 71 -3.67 -2.04 -2.34
C GLU A 71 -3.01 -0.68 -2.10
N PHE A 72 -2.37 -0.48 -0.94
CA PHE A 72 -1.64 0.75 -0.62
C PHE A 72 -0.59 1.09 -1.71
N ILE A 73 0.13 0.08 -2.20
CA ILE A 73 1.14 0.25 -3.25
C ILE A 73 0.48 0.35 -4.63
N LEU A 74 -0.48 -0.51 -4.93
CA LEU A 74 -1.17 -0.55 -6.23
C LEU A 74 -1.88 0.77 -6.54
N HIS A 75 -2.34 1.49 -5.53
CA HIS A 75 -2.95 2.81 -5.69
C HIS A 75 -2.05 3.85 -6.38
N TYR A 76 -0.72 3.71 -6.30
CA TYR A 76 0.22 4.56 -7.04
C TYR A 76 0.21 4.30 -8.56
N PHE A 77 -0.27 3.13 -8.99
CA PHE A 77 -0.23 2.67 -10.37
C PHE A 77 -1.61 2.58 -11.04
N GLU A 78 -2.70 2.61 -10.27
CA GLU A 78 -4.07 2.64 -10.81
C GLU A 78 -4.35 3.97 -11.55
N ASN A 79 -4.90 3.91 -12.77
CA ASN A 79 -5.23 5.08 -13.59
C ASN A 79 -4.05 6.08 -13.71
N ASN A 80 -4.24 7.35 -13.36
CA ASN A 80 -3.15 8.33 -13.28
C ASN A 80 -2.41 8.33 -11.93
N GLY A 81 -2.84 7.51 -10.97
CA GLY A 81 -2.25 7.39 -9.62
C GLY A 81 -2.20 8.70 -8.86
N VAL A 82 -1.62 8.67 -7.66
CA VAL A 82 -1.28 9.89 -6.90
C VAL A 82 0.01 10.55 -7.41
N SER A 83 0.79 9.82 -8.22
CA SER A 83 2.02 10.31 -8.85
C SER A 83 2.12 9.76 -10.29
N PRO A 84 1.55 10.47 -11.28
CA PRO A 84 1.68 10.09 -12.69
C PRO A 84 3.14 9.90 -13.15
N PRO A 85 4.11 10.75 -12.76
CA PRO A 85 5.50 10.58 -13.15
C PRO A 85 6.14 9.27 -12.63
N LEU A 86 5.75 8.83 -11.43
CA LEU A 86 6.23 7.57 -10.87
C LEU A 86 5.79 6.40 -11.75
N LYS A 87 4.50 6.32 -12.08
CA LYS A 87 3.96 5.25 -12.93
C LYS A 87 4.66 5.22 -14.30
N GLN A 88 4.81 6.37 -14.95
CA GLN A 88 5.47 6.46 -16.25
C GLN A 88 6.92 5.97 -16.18
N THR A 89 7.66 6.39 -15.15
CA THR A 89 9.07 6.00 -14.97
C THR A 89 9.22 4.50 -14.73
N VAL A 90 8.36 3.91 -13.89
CA VAL A 90 8.39 2.47 -13.61
C VAL A 90 8.04 1.66 -14.86
N VAL A 91 6.98 2.03 -15.59
CA VAL A 91 6.58 1.35 -16.84
C VAL A 91 7.66 1.46 -17.91
N ALA A 92 8.30 2.62 -18.05
CA ALA A 92 9.41 2.79 -18.98
C ALA A 92 10.58 1.86 -18.63
N ARG A 93 11.00 1.81 -17.37
CA ARG A 93 12.12 0.96 -16.92
C ARG A 93 11.82 -0.54 -16.98
N LEU A 94 10.57 -0.94 -16.79
CA LEU A 94 10.17 -2.34 -16.90
C LEU A 94 10.34 -2.90 -18.32
N LYS A 95 10.23 -2.05 -19.36
CA LYS A 95 10.48 -2.47 -20.75
C LYS A 95 11.93 -2.92 -20.95
N ASP A 96 12.86 -2.27 -20.26
CA ASP A 96 14.29 -2.59 -20.35
C ASP A 96 14.69 -3.75 -19.41
N PHE A 97 13.91 -4.00 -18.35
CA PHE A 97 14.18 -5.07 -17.38
C PHE A 97 13.93 -6.49 -17.91
N VAL A 98 13.09 -6.64 -18.93
CA VAL A 98 12.73 -7.95 -19.51
C VAL A 98 13.66 -8.35 -20.68
N LYS A 99 14.67 -7.53 -20.99
CA LYS A 99 15.76 -7.89 -21.91
C LYS A 99 16.91 -8.55 -21.16
#